data_AF-A0A8H3C4M0-F1
#
_entry.id   AF-A0A8H3C4M0-F1
#
_cell.length_a   1.000
_cell.length_b   1.000
_cell.length_c   1.000
_cell.angle_alpha   90.00
_cell.angle_beta   90.00
_cell.angle_gamma   90.00
#
_symmetry.space_group_name_H-M   'P 1'
#
loop_
_entity.id
_entity.type
_entity.pdbx_description
1 polymer ?
#
loop_
_entity_poly.entity_id
_entity_poly.type
_entity_poly.pdbx_seq_one_letter_code
_entity_poly.pdbx_strand_id
1 'polypeptide(L)'
;MKAFAATATILCLCSEHVLALPSWLPWPKELTSKAYQESVTIDGLLTHAKKWQEFADRANGTRSFGTKGYQLSADYVYNLAKRSGYKVTRQGVNYPQSTIYSQGLTVEDKVFGTGEVIAFSYSPPTPKEGITANLVLIRDNPDNVTGAGCDISDYDGLDVRGKIALVARGSCTFAVKSTVAKNAGAAGAIIYNNVAGQGAISSRISYNVSESVPTVMIGLEAAEPYVAKLNASETPEPVVATLKVDSLVKDVISENIIAQTLWGNQNNVIHIGGHLDSVPAGPGVNDDGSGSATVAELLVQLAKFKPSKNAVRFSWWTNEEIGLIGSQYYVDSLSDAEKKKIALST
;
A
#
# COMPACT_ATOMS: atom_id res chain seq x y z
N MET A 1 75.96 -24.22 20.55
CA MET A 1 75.43 -22.98 21.15
C MET A 1 73.92 -22.95 20.93
N LYS A 2 73.20 -22.59 21.99
CA LYS A 2 71.76 -22.76 22.24
C LYS A 2 70.84 -22.21 21.15
N ALA A 3 69.83 -23.00 20.80
CA ALA A 3 68.57 -22.54 20.25
C ALA A 3 67.73 -21.86 21.35
N PHE A 4 66.99 -20.80 20.99
CA PHE A 4 65.87 -20.30 21.78
C PHE A 4 64.70 -20.04 20.83
N ALA A 5 63.65 -20.85 21.00
CA ALA A 5 62.33 -20.61 20.46
C ALA A 5 61.62 -19.59 21.36
N ALA A 6 61.02 -18.55 20.78
CA ALA A 6 60.13 -17.65 21.47
C ALA A 6 58.71 -17.87 20.95
N THR A 7 57.92 -18.61 21.72
CA THR A 7 56.46 -18.73 21.60
C THR A 7 55.83 -17.39 21.96
N ALA A 8 55.19 -16.73 20.99
CA ALA A 8 54.34 -15.57 21.24
C ALA A 8 52.91 -16.04 21.50
N THR A 9 52.52 -16.05 22.77
CA THR A 9 51.14 -16.24 23.21
C THR A 9 50.30 -15.04 22.78
N ILE A 10 49.37 -15.22 21.84
CA ILE A 10 48.36 -14.19 21.51
C ILE A 10 47.33 -14.19 22.64
N LEU A 11 47.46 -13.24 23.56
CA LEU A 11 46.42 -12.90 24.53
C LEU A 11 45.32 -12.14 23.77
N CYS A 12 44.17 -12.78 23.56
CA CYS A 12 42.99 -12.14 22.97
C CYS A 12 42.33 -11.24 24.02
N LEU A 13 42.75 -9.98 24.09
CA LEU A 13 42.01 -8.92 24.77
C LEU A 13 40.96 -8.38 23.80
N CYS A 14 39.71 -8.81 23.98
CA CYS A 14 38.56 -8.16 23.34
C CYS A 14 38.34 -6.78 23.97
N SER A 15 39.06 -5.78 23.48
CA SER A 15 38.66 -4.39 23.62
C SER A 15 37.83 -4.01 22.41
N GLU A 16 36.64 -3.46 22.65
CA GLU A 16 35.79 -2.79 21.67
C GLU A 16 36.55 -1.62 21.05
N HIS A 17 37.41 -1.91 20.07
CA HIS A 17 37.96 -0.88 19.21
C HIS A 17 36.88 -0.55 18.19
N VAL A 18 36.06 0.43 18.54
CA VAL A 18 35.51 1.36 17.55
C VAL A 18 36.71 1.77 16.70
N LEU A 19 36.79 1.27 15.46
CA LEU A 19 37.80 1.70 14.51
C LEU A 19 37.60 3.20 14.32
N ALA A 20 38.37 3.99 15.07
CA ALA A 20 38.44 5.42 14.88
C ALA A 20 38.96 5.66 13.47
N LEU A 21 38.14 6.31 12.65
CA LEU A 21 38.55 6.66 11.30
C LEU A 21 39.77 7.59 11.36
N PRO A 22 40.67 7.52 10.36
CA PRO A 22 41.87 8.33 10.34
C PRO A 22 41.56 9.84 10.41
N SER A 23 42.34 10.59 11.20
CA SER A 23 42.17 12.03 11.45
C SER A 23 42.32 12.93 10.23
N TRP A 24 42.73 12.39 9.08
CA TRP A 24 42.86 13.10 7.81
C TRP A 24 41.62 13.01 6.92
N LEU A 25 40.57 12.30 7.33
CA LEU A 25 39.25 12.31 6.68
C LEU A 25 38.40 13.43 7.35
N PRO A 26 38.20 14.60 6.72
CA PRO A 26 37.50 15.68 7.38
C PRO A 26 36.00 15.37 7.41
N TRP A 27 35.52 14.86 8.55
CA TRP A 27 34.11 14.98 8.90
C TRP A 27 33.76 16.48 8.89
N PRO A 28 32.91 16.97 7.98
CA PRO A 28 32.78 18.41 7.82
C PRO A 28 31.83 18.98 8.88
N LYS A 29 31.88 20.32 9.04
CA LYS A 29 30.98 21.26 9.74
C LYS A 29 30.20 20.77 10.98
N GLU A 30 30.21 21.60 12.03
CA GLU A 30 29.32 21.39 13.19
C GLU A 30 27.85 21.34 12.76
N LEU A 31 27.12 20.31 13.21
CA LEU A 31 25.70 20.16 12.94
C LEU A 31 24.91 21.13 13.84
N THR A 32 24.45 22.24 13.26
CA THR A 32 23.47 23.15 13.88
C THR A 32 22.20 23.18 13.04
N SER A 33 21.04 23.49 13.67
CA SER A 33 19.77 23.58 12.95
C SER A 33 19.85 24.56 11.78
N LYS A 34 20.43 25.74 12.01
CA LYS A 34 20.64 26.76 10.98
C LYS A 34 21.53 26.27 9.85
N ALA A 35 22.71 25.74 10.16
CA ALA A 35 23.65 25.27 9.13
C ALA A 35 23.09 24.12 8.30
N TYR A 36 22.29 23.23 8.90
CA TYR A 36 21.63 22.14 8.18
C TYR A 36 20.52 22.66 7.27
N GLN A 37 19.66 23.55 7.76
CA GLN A 37 18.63 24.20 6.92
C GLN A 37 19.24 24.95 5.74
N GLU A 38 20.30 25.74 5.97
CA GLU A 38 21.01 26.48 4.91
C GLU A 38 21.70 25.57 3.88
N SER A 39 21.96 24.32 4.22
CA SER A 39 22.56 23.35 3.29
C SER A 39 21.56 22.72 2.32
N VAL A 40 20.27 22.77 2.64
CA VAL A 40 19.18 22.28 1.78
C VAL A 40 18.80 23.40 0.81
N THR A 41 19.00 23.18 -0.48
CA THR A 41 18.75 24.19 -1.51
C THR A 41 17.65 23.76 -2.47
N ILE A 42 17.00 24.73 -3.11
CA ILE A 42 16.02 24.47 -4.17
C ILE A 42 16.65 23.63 -5.29
N ASP A 43 17.90 23.91 -5.67
CA ASP A 43 18.60 23.13 -6.70
C ASP A 43 18.87 21.68 -6.28
N GLY A 44 19.18 21.43 -5.01
CA GLY A 44 19.31 20.08 -4.46
C GLY A 44 17.99 19.31 -4.52
N LEU A 45 16.90 19.93 -4.06
CA LEU A 45 15.56 19.37 -4.15
C LEU A 45 15.15 19.09 -5.61
N LEU A 46 15.36 20.05 -6.52
CA LEU A 46 15.03 19.90 -7.93
C LEU A 46 15.89 18.84 -8.63
N THR A 47 17.12 18.60 -8.17
CA THR A 47 17.96 17.51 -8.70
C THR A 47 17.29 16.16 -8.51
N HIS A 48 16.72 15.91 -7.33
CA HIS A 48 15.99 14.68 -7.04
C HIS A 48 14.63 14.63 -7.77
N ALA A 49 13.87 15.73 -7.77
CA ALA A 49 12.59 15.80 -8.49
C ALA A 49 12.73 15.53 -9.99
N LYS A 50 13.79 16.06 -10.63
CA LYS A 50 14.10 15.78 -12.04
C LYS A 50 14.43 14.30 -12.28
N LYS A 51 15.08 13.62 -11.32
CA LYS A 51 15.32 12.19 -11.40
C LYS A 51 14.03 11.39 -11.34
N TRP A 52 13.06 11.80 -10.52
CA TRP A 52 11.73 11.19 -10.54
C TRP A 52 11.06 11.30 -11.90
N GLN A 53 11.04 12.49 -12.49
CA GLN A 53 10.49 12.66 -13.85
C GLN A 53 11.22 11.77 -14.88
N GLU A 54 12.56 11.76 -14.87
CA GLU A 54 13.36 10.93 -15.78
C GLU A 54 13.02 9.43 -15.65
N PHE A 55 12.87 8.93 -14.42
CA PHE A 55 12.55 7.53 -14.18
C PHE A 55 11.12 7.19 -14.59
N ALA A 56 10.19 8.12 -14.41
CA ALA A 56 8.82 7.99 -14.88
C ALA A 56 8.77 7.93 -16.42
N ASP A 57 9.45 8.84 -17.11
CA ASP A 57 9.50 8.90 -18.57
C ASP A 57 10.05 7.59 -19.18
N ARG A 58 11.03 6.97 -18.50
CA ARG A 58 11.61 5.68 -18.87
C ARG A 58 10.71 4.48 -18.55
N ALA A 59 9.53 4.70 -17.98
CA ALA A 59 8.60 3.68 -17.52
C ALA A 59 7.14 4.08 -17.77
N ASN A 60 6.85 4.56 -18.99
CA ASN A 60 5.50 4.92 -19.45
C ASN A 60 4.85 6.05 -18.63
N GLY A 61 5.66 7.00 -18.17
CA GLY A 61 5.19 8.18 -17.44
C GLY A 61 4.87 7.95 -15.97
N THR A 62 5.29 6.84 -15.37
CA THR A 62 4.97 6.52 -13.97
C THR A 62 6.13 5.88 -13.20
N ARG A 63 6.14 6.08 -11.89
CA ARG A 63 7.00 5.37 -10.93
C ARG A 63 6.19 4.43 -10.05
N SER A 64 5.00 4.04 -10.52
CA SER A 64 4.13 3.13 -9.80
C SER A 64 4.84 1.83 -9.48
N PHE A 65 4.48 1.24 -8.36
CA PHE A 65 5.05 -0.01 -7.90
C PHE A 65 5.05 -1.09 -9.00
N GLY A 66 6.02 -2.00 -8.95
CA GLY A 66 6.17 -3.06 -9.96
C GLY A 66 6.59 -2.58 -11.36
N THR A 67 6.66 -1.28 -11.61
CA THR A 67 7.17 -0.72 -12.87
C THR A 67 8.69 -0.56 -12.85
N LYS A 68 9.28 -0.37 -14.04
CA LYS A 68 10.69 -0.01 -14.17
C LYS A 68 11.01 1.33 -13.49
N GLY A 69 10.06 2.26 -13.44
CA GLY A 69 10.25 3.58 -12.86
C GLY A 69 10.42 3.52 -11.34
N TYR A 70 9.68 2.63 -10.68
CA TYR A 70 9.87 2.35 -9.26
C TYR A 70 11.26 1.78 -8.98
N GLN A 71 11.68 0.75 -9.73
CA GLN A 71 12.99 0.12 -9.55
C GLN A 71 14.14 1.12 -9.72
N LEU A 72 14.07 1.98 -10.75
CA LEU A 72 15.08 3.03 -10.96
C LEU A 72 15.10 4.04 -9.81
N SER A 73 13.94 4.35 -9.25
CA SER A 73 13.82 5.25 -8.09
C SER A 73 14.44 4.62 -6.84
N ALA A 74 14.14 3.35 -6.57
CA ALA A 74 14.70 2.59 -5.45
C ALA A 74 16.22 2.44 -5.57
N ASP A 75 16.71 2.12 -6.76
CA ASP A 75 18.15 2.06 -7.07
C ASP A 75 18.83 3.40 -6.85
N TYR A 76 18.18 4.50 -7.24
CA TYR A 76 18.73 5.84 -7.06
C TYR A 76 18.94 6.18 -5.58
N VAL A 77 17.91 6.05 -4.73
CA VAL A 77 18.03 6.38 -3.30
C VAL A 77 18.94 5.40 -2.56
N TYR A 78 18.91 4.10 -2.92
CA TYR A 78 19.83 3.11 -2.37
C TYR A 78 21.28 3.50 -2.63
N ASN A 79 21.62 3.79 -3.88
CA ASN A 79 22.99 4.14 -4.26
C ASN A 79 23.40 5.50 -3.71
N LEU A 80 22.48 6.46 -3.64
CA LEU A 80 22.70 7.76 -3.00
C LEU A 80 23.08 7.57 -1.52
N ALA A 81 22.29 6.80 -0.77
CA ALA A 81 22.54 6.52 0.63
C ALA A 81 23.85 5.74 0.87
N LYS A 82 24.15 4.74 0.03
CA LYS A 82 25.40 3.98 0.12
C LYS A 82 26.63 4.87 -0.10
N ARG A 83 26.61 5.74 -1.10
CA ARG A 83 27.71 6.68 -1.37
C ARG A 83 27.88 7.72 -0.26
N SER A 84 26.79 8.08 0.41
CA SER A 84 26.81 9.00 1.55
C SER A 84 27.19 8.33 2.89
N GLY A 85 27.58 7.06 2.89
CA GLY A 85 28.13 6.38 4.08
C GLY A 85 27.11 5.77 5.04
N TYR A 86 25.86 5.59 4.62
CA TYR A 86 24.81 5.01 5.46
C TYR A 86 24.82 3.48 5.49
N LYS A 87 24.29 2.89 6.58
CA LYS A 87 23.83 1.50 6.57
C LYS A 87 22.50 1.46 5.85
N VAL A 88 22.46 0.79 4.70
CA VAL A 88 21.28 0.76 3.83
C VAL A 88 20.75 -0.67 3.72
N THR A 89 19.44 -0.83 3.89
CA THR A 89 18.69 -2.07 3.75
C THR A 89 17.66 -1.91 2.63
N ARG A 90 17.59 -2.93 1.76
CA ARG A 90 16.44 -3.18 0.88
C ARG A 90 15.55 -4.18 1.59
N GLN A 91 14.42 -3.71 2.11
CA GLN A 91 13.47 -4.58 2.80
C GLN A 91 12.43 -5.02 1.78
N GLY A 92 12.49 -6.28 1.36
CA GLY A 92 11.48 -6.86 0.48
C GLY A 92 10.11 -6.89 1.18
N VAL A 93 9.09 -6.39 0.50
CA VAL A 93 7.71 -6.33 0.95
C VAL A 93 6.87 -7.17 0.01
N ASN A 94 6.41 -8.31 0.50
CA ASN A 94 5.44 -9.14 -0.19
C ASN A 94 4.07 -8.52 -0.05
N TYR A 95 3.34 -8.42 -1.15
CA TYR A 95 1.93 -8.04 -1.11
C TYR A 95 1.18 -8.63 -2.30
N PRO A 96 -0.11 -8.93 -2.13
CA PRO A 96 -0.94 -9.33 -3.25
C PRO A 96 -1.19 -8.09 -4.13
N GLN A 97 -0.95 -8.19 -5.45
CA GLN A 97 -1.29 -7.17 -6.43
C GLN A 97 -2.54 -7.60 -7.19
N SER A 98 -3.55 -6.75 -7.23
CA SER A 98 -4.77 -6.95 -8.03
C SER A 98 -4.69 -6.29 -9.39
N THR A 99 -5.07 -7.02 -10.44
CA THR A 99 -5.34 -6.50 -11.80
C THR A 99 -6.73 -6.95 -12.22
N ILE A 100 -7.55 -6.02 -12.72
CA ILE A 100 -8.84 -6.33 -13.37
C ILE A 100 -8.61 -6.27 -14.88
N TYR A 101 -8.77 -7.40 -15.58
CA TYR A 101 -8.63 -7.48 -17.04
C TYR A 101 -9.94 -7.15 -17.74
N SER A 102 -11.06 -7.65 -17.21
CA SER A 102 -12.39 -7.33 -17.71
C SER A 102 -13.44 -7.47 -16.61
N GLN A 103 -14.57 -6.82 -16.81
CA GLN A 103 -15.71 -6.84 -15.90
C GLN A 103 -17.01 -6.76 -16.71
N GLY A 104 -18.09 -7.30 -16.17
CA GLY A 104 -19.39 -7.24 -16.81
C GLY A 104 -20.51 -7.60 -15.86
N LEU A 105 -21.67 -7.01 -16.13
CA LEU A 105 -22.91 -7.32 -15.45
C LEU A 105 -24.04 -7.32 -16.48
N THR A 106 -24.90 -8.33 -16.39
CA THR A 106 -26.19 -8.35 -17.08
C THR A 106 -27.24 -8.65 -16.03
N VAL A 107 -28.31 -7.86 -15.97
CA VAL A 107 -29.46 -8.11 -15.10
C VAL A 107 -30.69 -8.16 -15.98
N GLU A 108 -31.32 -9.32 -16.06
CA GLU A 108 -32.36 -9.63 -17.04
C GLU A 108 -31.86 -9.34 -18.46
N ASP A 109 -32.53 -8.45 -19.20
CA ASP A 109 -32.15 -8.07 -20.56
C ASP A 109 -31.17 -6.88 -20.62
N LYS A 110 -30.89 -6.22 -19.49
CA LYS A 110 -30.00 -5.05 -19.44
C LYS A 110 -28.56 -5.49 -19.29
N VAL A 111 -27.76 -5.20 -20.31
CA VAL A 111 -26.30 -5.27 -20.26
C VAL A 111 -25.75 -3.94 -19.76
N PHE A 112 -24.89 -4.00 -18.74
CA PHE A 112 -24.19 -2.83 -18.20
C PHE A 112 -22.88 -2.62 -18.97
N GLY A 113 -22.73 -1.43 -19.55
CA GLY A 113 -21.55 -1.05 -20.32
C GLY A 113 -20.37 -0.59 -19.47
N THR A 114 -19.27 -0.26 -20.15
CA THR A 114 -18.08 0.33 -19.53
C THR A 114 -18.44 1.59 -18.73
N GLY A 115 -18.09 1.62 -17.45
CA GLY A 115 -18.39 2.75 -16.55
C GLY A 115 -19.76 2.67 -15.86
N GLU A 116 -20.71 1.88 -16.37
CA GLU A 116 -21.98 1.61 -15.68
C GLU A 116 -21.81 0.54 -14.58
N VAL A 117 -20.86 -0.37 -14.78
CA VAL A 117 -20.42 -1.37 -13.79
C VAL A 117 -18.91 -1.30 -13.59
N ILE A 118 -18.49 -1.34 -12.33
CA ILE A 118 -17.08 -1.31 -11.95
C ILE A 118 -16.79 -2.40 -10.91
N ALA A 119 -15.85 -3.29 -11.21
CA ALA A 119 -15.32 -4.25 -10.26
C ALA A 119 -14.46 -3.53 -9.22
N PHE A 120 -14.58 -3.98 -7.97
CA PHE A 120 -13.69 -3.50 -6.92
C PHE A 120 -12.27 -4.04 -7.12
N SER A 121 -11.26 -3.26 -6.76
CA SER A 121 -9.89 -3.78 -6.65
C SER A 121 -9.86 -4.92 -5.64
N TYR A 122 -9.14 -6.00 -5.97
CA TYR A 122 -9.10 -7.25 -5.21
C TYR A 122 -10.45 -7.99 -5.12
N SER A 123 -11.35 -7.73 -6.05
CA SER A 123 -12.51 -8.59 -6.30
C SER A 123 -12.02 -9.94 -6.86
N PRO A 124 -12.39 -11.09 -6.27
CA PRO A 124 -12.04 -12.40 -6.80
C PRO A 124 -12.58 -12.61 -8.22
N PRO A 125 -11.90 -13.39 -9.07
CA PRO A 125 -12.40 -13.69 -10.40
C PRO A 125 -13.63 -14.60 -10.34
N THR A 126 -14.53 -14.44 -11.30
CA THR A 126 -15.59 -15.41 -11.59
C THR A 126 -15.02 -16.57 -12.44
N PRO A 127 -15.73 -17.71 -12.56
CA PRO A 127 -15.51 -18.64 -13.66
C PRO A 127 -15.56 -17.91 -15.02
N LYS A 128 -14.96 -18.50 -16.06
CA LYS A 128 -14.83 -17.87 -17.39
C LYS A 128 -16.19 -17.52 -18.00
N GLU A 129 -17.18 -18.36 -17.76
CA GLU A 129 -18.57 -18.19 -18.18
C GLU A 129 -19.33 -17.11 -17.38
N GLY A 130 -18.80 -16.70 -16.23
CA GLY A 130 -19.46 -15.83 -15.26
C GLY A 130 -20.26 -16.60 -14.21
N ILE A 131 -20.91 -15.87 -13.30
CA ILE A 131 -21.85 -16.40 -12.32
C ILE A 131 -23.24 -15.93 -12.73
N THR A 132 -24.11 -16.85 -13.15
CA THR A 132 -25.52 -16.56 -13.43
C THR A 132 -26.39 -17.09 -12.30
N ALA A 133 -27.03 -16.19 -11.56
CA ALA A 133 -27.90 -16.55 -10.43
C ALA A 133 -28.95 -15.46 -10.15
N ASN A 134 -29.93 -15.78 -9.31
CA ASN A 134 -30.94 -14.81 -8.87
C ASN A 134 -30.31 -13.73 -7.99
N LEU A 135 -30.81 -12.50 -8.10
CA LEU A 135 -30.54 -11.42 -7.17
C LEU A 135 -31.35 -11.60 -5.90
N VAL A 136 -30.72 -11.31 -4.76
CA VAL A 136 -31.37 -11.21 -3.46
C VAL A 136 -31.05 -9.83 -2.90
N LEU A 137 -32.09 -9.01 -2.68
CA LEU A 137 -31.93 -7.71 -2.06
C LEU A 137 -31.63 -7.89 -0.57
N ILE A 138 -30.48 -7.40 -0.13
CA ILE A 138 -30.09 -7.38 1.28
C ILE A 138 -30.45 -6.02 1.86
N ARG A 139 -31.15 -6.03 2.99
CA ARG A 139 -31.62 -4.84 3.68
C ARG A 139 -30.88 -4.69 5.01
N ASP A 140 -30.94 -3.50 5.59
CA ASP A 140 -30.46 -3.27 6.94
C ASP A 140 -31.40 -3.98 7.91
N ASN A 141 -30.85 -4.75 8.84
CA ASN A 141 -31.63 -5.38 9.88
C ASN A 141 -32.14 -4.30 10.87
N PRO A 142 -33.47 -4.12 11.04
CA PRO A 142 -34.00 -3.10 11.94
C PRO A 142 -33.62 -3.33 13.40
N ASP A 143 -33.30 -4.56 13.79
CA ASP A 143 -32.88 -4.93 15.14
C ASP A 143 -31.36 -4.73 15.37
N ASN A 144 -30.59 -4.54 14.29
CA ASN A 144 -29.14 -4.34 14.34
C ASN A 144 -28.69 -3.36 13.23
N VAL A 145 -28.93 -2.06 13.47
CA VAL A 145 -28.70 -0.97 12.50
C VAL A 145 -27.20 -0.72 12.29
N THR A 146 -26.56 -1.64 11.56
CA THR A 146 -25.16 -1.57 11.14
C THR A 146 -25.02 -1.18 9.67
N GLY A 147 -26.14 -1.16 8.93
CA GLY A 147 -26.25 -0.90 7.50
C GLY A 147 -26.38 -2.21 6.72
N ALA A 148 -27.14 -2.19 5.63
CA ALA A 148 -27.42 -3.40 4.82
C ALA A 148 -26.18 -4.20 4.43
N GLY A 149 -26.18 -5.50 4.73
CA GLY A 149 -25.10 -6.44 4.42
C GLY A 149 -23.82 -6.19 5.21
N CYS A 150 -23.88 -5.46 6.32
CA CYS A 150 -22.75 -5.24 7.22
C CYS A 150 -22.66 -6.28 8.33
N ASP A 151 -23.76 -6.94 8.67
CA ASP A 151 -23.84 -8.01 9.64
C ASP A 151 -24.43 -9.28 8.99
N ILE A 152 -24.07 -10.45 9.54
CA ILE A 152 -24.64 -11.71 9.06
C ILE A 152 -26.15 -11.77 9.29
N SER A 153 -26.66 -11.08 10.31
CA SER A 153 -28.10 -11.00 10.60
C SER A 153 -28.90 -10.22 9.55
N ASP A 154 -28.24 -9.47 8.64
CA ASP A 154 -28.90 -8.84 7.49
C ASP A 154 -29.35 -9.87 6.44
N TYR A 155 -28.84 -11.09 6.53
CA TYR A 155 -29.17 -12.21 5.65
C TYR A 155 -30.18 -13.18 6.28
N ASP A 156 -30.62 -12.92 7.52
CA ASP A 156 -31.56 -13.79 8.23
C ASP A 156 -32.90 -13.90 7.49
N GLY A 157 -33.39 -15.13 7.33
CA GLY A 157 -34.62 -15.40 6.60
C GLY A 157 -34.52 -15.27 5.08
N LEU A 158 -33.35 -14.93 4.53
CA LEU A 158 -33.12 -14.83 3.08
C LEU A 158 -32.43 -16.09 2.55
N ASP A 159 -32.96 -16.66 1.46
CA ASP A 159 -32.27 -17.70 0.72
C ASP A 159 -31.24 -17.08 -0.23
N VAL A 160 -30.01 -16.85 0.25
CA VAL A 160 -28.90 -16.24 -0.52
C VAL A 160 -27.88 -17.25 -1.05
N ARG A 161 -27.97 -18.51 -0.64
CA ARG A 161 -26.95 -19.52 -0.96
C ARG A 161 -26.85 -19.75 -2.47
N GLY A 162 -25.66 -19.56 -3.04
CA GLY A 162 -25.41 -19.68 -4.47
C GLY A 162 -25.99 -18.54 -5.32
N LYS A 163 -26.58 -17.51 -4.70
CA LYS A 163 -27.19 -16.35 -5.36
C LYS A 163 -26.29 -15.13 -5.32
N ILE A 164 -26.71 -14.05 -5.98
CA ILE A 164 -25.98 -12.78 -5.99
C ILE A 164 -26.67 -11.81 -5.03
N ALA A 165 -25.93 -11.32 -4.03
CA ALA A 165 -26.43 -10.33 -3.08
C ALA A 165 -26.45 -8.94 -3.73
N LEU A 166 -27.59 -8.24 -3.72
CA LEU A 166 -27.71 -6.84 -4.09
C LEU A 166 -27.75 -6.00 -2.81
N VAL A 167 -26.73 -5.18 -2.59
CA VAL A 167 -26.48 -4.51 -1.31
C VAL A 167 -26.30 -3.00 -1.50
N ALA A 168 -26.95 -2.18 -0.68
CA ALA A 168 -26.73 -0.74 -0.70
C ALA A 168 -25.32 -0.37 -0.19
N ARG A 169 -24.66 0.61 -0.81
CA ARG A 169 -23.54 1.33 -0.19
C ARG A 169 -24.02 2.01 1.09
N GLY A 170 -23.22 1.96 2.15
CA GLY A 170 -23.61 2.47 3.46
C GLY A 170 -22.44 2.62 4.43
N SER A 171 -22.74 2.42 5.72
CA SER A 171 -21.90 2.64 6.89
C SER A 171 -20.64 1.78 6.96
N CYS A 172 -20.73 0.47 6.70
CA CYS A 172 -19.55 -0.41 6.70
C CYS A 172 -18.81 -0.39 5.36
N THR A 173 -17.56 -0.84 5.41
CA THR A 173 -16.69 -0.90 4.23
C THR A 173 -17.19 -1.91 3.20
N PHE A 174 -16.82 -1.71 1.93
CA PHE A 174 -17.11 -2.68 0.86
C PHE A 174 -16.50 -4.07 1.14
N ALA A 175 -15.36 -4.09 1.84
CA ALA A 175 -14.71 -5.29 2.32
C ALA A 175 -15.65 -6.14 3.18
N VAL A 176 -16.23 -5.52 4.21
CA VAL A 176 -17.17 -6.16 5.13
C VAL A 176 -18.36 -6.71 4.36
N LYS A 177 -18.98 -5.90 3.47
CA LYS A 177 -20.14 -6.35 2.68
C LYS A 177 -19.85 -7.61 1.86
N SER A 178 -18.70 -7.64 1.18
CA SER A 178 -18.30 -8.79 0.38
C SER A 178 -17.99 -10.03 1.24
N THR A 179 -17.33 -9.85 2.38
CA THR A 179 -17.03 -10.94 3.32
C THR A 179 -18.29 -11.50 3.98
N VAL A 180 -19.21 -10.66 4.41
CA VAL A 180 -20.48 -11.12 5.01
C VAL A 180 -21.34 -11.83 3.96
N ALA A 181 -21.42 -11.31 2.72
CA ALA A 181 -22.09 -12.00 1.62
C ALA A 181 -21.51 -13.41 1.38
N LYS A 182 -20.19 -13.52 1.39
CA LYS A 182 -19.50 -14.82 1.32
C LYS A 182 -19.91 -15.75 2.46
N ASN A 183 -19.85 -15.26 3.69
CA ASN A 183 -20.18 -16.03 4.89
C ASN A 183 -21.64 -16.48 4.91
N ALA A 184 -22.55 -15.69 4.34
CA ALA A 184 -23.95 -16.06 4.13
C ALA A 184 -24.14 -17.10 3.00
N GLY A 185 -23.10 -17.36 2.20
CA GLY A 185 -23.10 -18.34 1.11
C GLY A 185 -23.45 -17.78 -0.26
N ALA A 186 -23.44 -16.46 -0.44
CA ALA A 186 -23.61 -15.84 -1.76
C ALA A 186 -22.50 -16.29 -2.72
N ALA A 187 -22.82 -16.39 -4.01
CA ALA A 187 -21.84 -16.65 -5.07
C ALA A 187 -21.18 -15.36 -5.59
N GLY A 188 -21.83 -14.21 -5.41
CA GLY A 188 -21.35 -12.90 -5.84
C GLY A 188 -22.08 -11.77 -5.12
N ALA A 189 -21.58 -10.55 -5.26
CA ALA A 189 -22.22 -9.36 -4.70
C ALA A 189 -22.23 -8.20 -5.71
N ILE A 190 -23.32 -7.46 -5.74
CA ILE A 190 -23.48 -6.19 -6.44
C ILE A 190 -23.77 -5.14 -5.39
N ILE A 191 -22.86 -4.19 -5.24
CA ILE A 191 -23.07 -3.03 -4.36
C ILE A 191 -23.62 -1.90 -5.21
N TYR A 192 -24.75 -1.30 -4.86
CA TYR A 192 -25.22 -0.11 -5.58
C TYR A 192 -24.87 1.16 -4.80
N ASN A 193 -24.47 2.20 -5.53
CA ASN A 193 -24.12 3.48 -4.92
C ASN A 193 -25.36 4.10 -4.23
N ASN A 194 -25.13 4.97 -3.25
CA ASN A 194 -26.18 5.62 -2.47
C ASN A 194 -26.23 7.15 -2.68
N VAL A 195 -25.41 7.67 -3.59
CA VAL A 195 -25.38 9.08 -3.98
C VAL A 195 -25.78 9.20 -5.44
N ALA A 196 -26.86 9.92 -5.69
CA ALA A 196 -27.36 10.19 -7.03
C ALA A 196 -26.29 10.86 -7.91
N GLY A 197 -26.20 10.45 -9.17
CA GLY A 197 -25.28 11.01 -10.16
C GLY A 197 -23.80 10.62 -10.01
N GLN A 198 -23.40 9.85 -8.98
CA GLN A 198 -22.01 9.39 -8.83
C GLN A 198 -21.66 8.18 -9.68
N GLY A 199 -22.66 7.46 -10.23
CA GLY A 199 -22.43 6.22 -10.96
C GLY A 199 -21.75 5.15 -10.09
N ALA A 200 -21.08 4.21 -10.75
CA ALA A 200 -20.27 3.21 -10.07
C ALA A 200 -18.90 3.79 -9.65
N ILE A 201 -18.41 3.39 -8.48
CA ILE A 201 -17.06 3.72 -8.02
C ILE A 201 -16.33 2.43 -7.61
N SER A 202 -15.00 2.46 -7.65
CA SER A 202 -14.16 1.36 -7.16
C SER A 202 -13.41 1.74 -5.89
N SER A 203 -13.17 0.74 -5.07
CA SER A 203 -12.26 0.78 -3.93
C SER A 203 -11.68 -0.62 -3.74
N ARG A 204 -10.90 -0.84 -2.69
CA ARG A 204 -10.35 -2.16 -2.35
C ARG A 204 -11.35 -2.98 -1.51
N ILE A 205 -11.55 -4.26 -1.86
CA ILE A 205 -12.25 -5.24 -1.00
C ILE A 205 -11.29 -5.74 0.08
N SER A 206 -10.46 -6.73 -0.21
CA SER A 206 -9.55 -7.34 0.78
C SER A 206 -8.26 -7.75 0.10
N TYR A 207 -7.13 -7.65 0.80
CA TYR A 207 -5.88 -8.26 0.33
C TYR A 207 -5.99 -9.79 0.34
N ASN A 208 -6.79 -10.36 1.23
CA ASN A 208 -7.13 -11.77 1.22
C ASN A 208 -8.39 -12.01 0.39
N VAL A 209 -8.22 -12.22 -0.91
CA VAL A 209 -9.34 -12.50 -1.83
C VAL A 209 -10.10 -13.78 -1.50
N SER A 210 -9.50 -14.69 -0.71
CA SER A 210 -10.20 -15.89 -0.26
C SER A 210 -11.29 -15.61 0.77
N GLU A 211 -11.38 -14.39 1.32
CA GLU A 211 -12.40 -13.97 2.29
C GLU A 211 -13.57 -13.20 1.66
N SER A 212 -13.57 -13.01 0.34
CA SER A 212 -14.61 -12.28 -0.38
C SER A 212 -15.27 -13.12 -1.47
N VAL A 213 -16.34 -12.58 -2.06
CA VAL A 213 -16.97 -13.06 -3.30
C VAL A 213 -16.66 -12.08 -4.44
N PRO A 214 -16.74 -12.49 -5.72
CA PRO A 214 -16.72 -11.56 -6.85
C PRO A 214 -17.74 -10.44 -6.61
N THR A 215 -17.23 -9.21 -6.55
CA THR A 215 -17.98 -8.01 -6.18
C THR A 215 -17.78 -6.90 -7.21
N VAL A 216 -18.90 -6.32 -7.66
CA VAL A 216 -18.94 -5.13 -8.53
C VAL A 216 -19.83 -4.06 -7.93
N MET A 217 -19.72 -2.85 -8.44
CA MET A 217 -20.62 -1.74 -8.14
C MET A 217 -21.35 -1.23 -9.38
N ILE A 218 -22.60 -0.80 -9.17
CA ILE A 218 -23.43 -0.03 -10.12
C ILE A 218 -23.90 1.29 -9.48
N GLY A 219 -24.35 2.25 -10.30
CA GLY A 219 -24.95 3.50 -9.83
C GLY A 219 -26.30 3.30 -9.11
N LEU A 220 -26.73 4.30 -8.33
CA LEU A 220 -28.00 4.27 -7.60
C LEU A 220 -29.18 4.07 -8.55
N GLU A 221 -29.28 4.94 -9.56
CA GLU A 221 -30.37 4.98 -10.54
C GLU A 221 -30.44 3.70 -11.37
N ALA A 222 -29.29 3.06 -11.59
CA ALA A 222 -29.22 1.80 -12.32
C ALA A 222 -29.71 0.61 -11.48
N ALA A 223 -29.69 0.73 -10.15
CA ALA A 223 -30.17 -0.31 -9.23
C ALA A 223 -31.66 -0.15 -8.88
N GLU A 224 -32.18 1.07 -8.89
CA GLU A 224 -33.55 1.42 -8.48
C GLU A 224 -34.65 0.53 -9.08
N PRO A 225 -34.67 0.21 -10.39
CA PRO A 225 -35.70 -0.67 -10.95
C PRO A 225 -35.70 -2.07 -10.33
N TYR A 226 -34.51 -2.61 -10.05
CA TYR A 226 -34.35 -3.94 -9.47
C TYR A 226 -34.66 -3.93 -7.97
N VAL A 227 -34.27 -2.88 -7.26
CA VAL A 227 -34.64 -2.67 -5.84
C VAL A 227 -36.16 -2.58 -5.72
N ALA A 228 -36.82 -1.77 -6.56
CA ALA A 228 -38.27 -1.64 -6.57
C ALA A 228 -38.96 -2.98 -6.87
N LYS A 229 -38.50 -3.72 -7.88
CA LYS A 229 -39.03 -5.04 -8.24
C LYS A 229 -38.88 -6.07 -7.12
N LEU A 230 -37.71 -6.12 -6.47
CA LEU A 230 -37.44 -7.01 -5.33
C LEU A 230 -38.16 -6.58 -4.05
N ASN A 231 -38.62 -5.32 -3.95
CA ASN A 231 -39.45 -4.82 -2.85
C ASN A 231 -40.95 -5.03 -3.06
N ALA A 232 -41.42 -5.18 -4.31
CA ALA A 232 -42.84 -5.11 -4.64
C ALA A 232 -43.68 -6.34 -4.24
N SER A 233 -43.07 -7.43 -3.78
CA SER A 233 -43.77 -8.68 -3.44
C SER A 233 -43.11 -9.39 -2.26
N GLU A 234 -43.90 -10.10 -1.45
CA GLU A 234 -43.38 -11.06 -0.46
C GLU A 234 -42.59 -12.19 -1.14
N THR A 235 -42.92 -12.52 -2.39
CA THR A 235 -42.16 -13.42 -3.27
C THR A 235 -41.99 -12.75 -4.65
N PRO A 236 -40.92 -11.95 -4.85
CA PRO A 236 -40.68 -11.29 -6.13
C PRO A 236 -40.36 -12.33 -7.22
N GLU A 237 -40.80 -12.06 -8.45
CA GLU A 237 -40.33 -12.80 -9.62
C GLU A 237 -38.79 -12.80 -9.63
N PRO A 238 -38.14 -13.96 -9.90
CA PRO A 238 -36.69 -14.04 -9.89
C PRO A 238 -36.04 -13.02 -10.83
N VAL A 239 -35.23 -12.12 -10.27
CA VAL A 239 -34.39 -11.22 -11.07
C VAL A 239 -33.06 -11.92 -11.30
N VAL A 240 -32.81 -12.39 -12.52
CA VAL A 240 -31.58 -13.12 -12.84
C VAL A 240 -30.47 -12.14 -13.22
N ALA A 241 -29.28 -12.32 -12.65
CA ALA A 241 -28.09 -11.58 -13.02
C ALA A 241 -26.95 -12.51 -13.45
N THR A 242 -26.15 -12.06 -14.42
CA THR A 242 -24.87 -12.66 -14.81
C THR A 242 -23.74 -11.71 -14.46
N LEU A 243 -22.92 -12.10 -13.49
CA LEU A 243 -21.76 -11.37 -13.02
C LEU A 243 -20.49 -11.93 -13.66
N LYS A 244 -19.63 -11.05 -14.19
CA LYS A 244 -18.32 -11.41 -14.75
C LYS A 244 -17.24 -10.50 -14.17
N VAL A 245 -16.23 -11.13 -13.58
CA VAL A 245 -15.02 -10.45 -13.12
C VAL A 245 -13.84 -11.30 -13.58
N ASP A 246 -13.03 -10.75 -14.48
CA ASP A 246 -11.75 -11.33 -14.85
C ASP A 246 -10.66 -10.54 -14.13
N SER A 247 -10.11 -11.16 -13.10
CA SER A 247 -9.08 -10.55 -12.26
C SER A 247 -7.97 -11.53 -11.93
N LEU A 248 -6.78 -10.98 -11.71
CA LEU A 248 -5.65 -11.72 -11.18
C LEU A 248 -5.16 -11.02 -9.93
N VAL A 249 -5.11 -11.77 -8.84
CA VAL A 249 -4.37 -11.40 -7.64
C VAL A 249 -3.15 -12.29 -7.54
N LYS A 250 -1.97 -11.68 -7.58
CA LYS A 250 -0.69 -12.40 -7.48
C LYS A 250 0.18 -11.73 -6.43
N ASP A 251 0.88 -12.52 -5.63
CA ASP A 251 1.90 -11.96 -4.76
C ASP A 251 3.05 -11.41 -5.59
N VAL A 252 3.42 -10.17 -5.32
CA VAL A 252 4.60 -9.54 -5.89
C VAL A 252 5.46 -8.96 -4.79
N ILE A 253 6.77 -8.97 -5.03
CA ILE A 253 7.75 -8.34 -4.15
C ILE A 253 7.97 -6.92 -4.66
N SER A 254 7.78 -5.96 -3.76
CA SER A 254 8.35 -4.62 -3.88
C SER A 254 9.36 -4.41 -2.74
N GLU A 255 9.91 -3.21 -2.57
CA GLU A 255 10.94 -2.98 -1.56
C GLU A 255 10.86 -1.61 -0.90
N ASN A 256 10.97 -1.57 0.42
CA ASN A 256 11.32 -0.33 1.11
C ASN A 256 12.83 -0.10 1.03
N ILE A 257 13.27 1.16 0.92
CA ILE A 257 14.68 1.52 1.11
C ILE A 257 14.82 2.22 2.45
N ILE A 258 15.66 1.66 3.32
CA ILE A 258 15.87 2.19 4.68
C ILE A 258 17.37 2.48 4.85
N ALA A 259 17.70 3.73 5.16
CA ALA A 259 19.08 4.19 5.36
C ALA A 259 19.26 4.78 6.75
N GLN A 260 20.18 4.23 7.55
CA GLN A 260 20.48 4.72 8.89
C GLN A 260 21.94 5.16 9.03
N THR A 261 22.15 6.26 9.75
CA THR A 261 23.49 6.73 10.12
C THR A 261 24.23 5.67 10.93
N LEU A 262 25.50 5.43 10.59
CA LEU A 262 26.39 4.60 11.41
C LEU A 262 26.84 5.31 12.70
N TRP A 263 26.51 6.59 12.82
CA TRP A 263 26.82 7.47 13.93
C TRP A 263 25.56 7.93 14.67
N GLY A 264 25.77 8.60 15.81
CA GLY A 264 24.72 9.00 16.74
C GLY A 264 24.20 7.83 17.58
N ASN A 265 23.37 8.13 18.57
CA ASN A 265 22.84 7.12 19.48
C ASN A 265 21.91 6.14 18.74
N GLN A 266 22.37 4.89 18.56
CA GLN A 266 21.60 3.84 17.87
C GLN A 266 20.39 3.33 18.68
N ASN A 267 20.28 3.72 19.96
CA ASN A 267 19.13 3.46 20.82
C ASN A 267 18.17 4.65 20.91
N ASN A 268 18.44 5.75 20.20
CA ASN A 268 17.55 6.90 20.09
C ASN A 268 17.58 7.43 18.65
N VAL A 269 16.61 7.02 17.85
CA VAL A 269 16.59 7.17 16.39
C VAL A 269 15.54 8.19 15.99
N ILE A 270 15.95 9.26 15.32
CA ILE A 270 15.02 10.15 14.61
C ILE A 270 14.71 9.51 13.26
N HIS A 271 13.44 9.23 12.98
CA HIS A 271 13.01 8.58 11.74
C HIS A 271 12.25 9.58 10.86
N ILE A 272 12.71 9.75 9.63
CA ILE A 272 12.12 10.61 8.60
C ILE A 272 11.86 9.73 7.38
N GLY A 273 10.68 9.83 6.76
CA GLY A 273 10.40 9.07 5.54
C GLY A 273 9.24 9.63 4.73
N GLY A 274 9.14 9.14 3.51
CA GLY A 274 8.08 9.40 2.54
C GLY A 274 7.91 8.18 1.64
N HIS A 275 6.88 8.14 0.80
CA HIS A 275 6.71 7.02 -0.13
C HIS A 275 7.34 7.30 -1.48
N LEU A 276 7.80 6.24 -2.13
CA LEU A 276 8.57 6.34 -3.36
C LEU A 276 7.77 5.98 -4.59
N ASP A 277 6.71 5.18 -4.45
CA ASP A 277 5.81 4.86 -5.56
C ASP A 277 4.95 6.06 -5.93
N SER A 278 4.36 5.99 -7.12
CA SER A 278 3.31 6.90 -7.59
C SER A 278 2.09 6.09 -8.04
N VAL A 279 1.01 6.76 -8.38
CA VAL A 279 -0.06 6.14 -9.18
C VAL A 279 0.38 5.86 -10.63
N PRO A 280 -0.27 4.91 -11.34
CA PRO A 280 -0.03 4.67 -12.76
C PRO A 280 -0.36 5.85 -13.69
N ALA A 281 -1.23 6.76 -13.26
CA ALA A 281 -1.74 7.86 -14.09
C ALA A 281 -0.71 8.97 -14.35
N GLY A 282 0.40 9.01 -13.61
CA GLY A 282 1.40 10.06 -13.79
C GLY A 282 2.70 9.82 -13.03
N PRO A 283 3.64 10.78 -13.15
CA PRO A 283 5.02 10.61 -12.69
C PRO A 283 5.19 10.73 -11.16
N GLY A 284 4.16 11.22 -10.47
CA GLY A 284 4.17 11.40 -9.01
C GLY A 284 5.32 12.30 -8.54
N VAL A 285 5.57 13.41 -9.24
CA VAL A 285 6.66 14.34 -8.87
C VAL A 285 6.31 15.16 -7.62
N ASN A 286 5.03 15.45 -7.42
CA ASN A 286 4.55 16.06 -6.20
C ASN A 286 4.19 14.99 -5.16
N ASP A 287 3.33 14.05 -5.55
CA ASP A 287 2.82 12.97 -4.69
C ASP A 287 3.51 11.63 -5.01
N ASP A 288 4.41 11.11 -4.16
CA ASP A 288 5.17 11.82 -3.10
C ASP A 288 6.60 12.13 -3.57
N GLY A 289 6.77 12.47 -4.84
CA GLY A 289 8.07 12.87 -5.36
C GLY A 289 8.68 14.06 -4.62
N SER A 290 7.85 14.96 -4.07
CA SER A 290 8.31 16.14 -3.35
C SER A 290 8.83 15.80 -1.94
N GLY A 291 8.11 14.96 -1.18
CA GLY A 291 8.58 14.46 0.11
C GLY A 291 9.77 13.54 -0.07
N SER A 292 9.71 12.59 -1.01
CA SER A 292 10.84 11.72 -1.35
C SER A 292 12.11 12.49 -1.77
N ALA A 293 11.97 13.58 -2.54
CA ALA A 293 13.09 14.46 -2.89
C ALA A 293 13.65 15.17 -1.65
N THR A 294 12.78 15.62 -0.75
CA THR A 294 13.17 16.27 0.51
C THR A 294 13.94 15.29 1.40
N VAL A 295 13.47 14.06 1.57
CA VAL A 295 14.17 13.01 2.33
C VAL A 295 15.55 12.72 1.72
N ALA A 296 15.66 12.69 0.38
CA ALA A 296 16.92 12.43 -0.31
C ALA A 296 17.93 13.57 -0.12
N GLU A 297 17.49 14.82 -0.22
CA GLU A 297 18.36 15.99 -0.02
C GLU A 297 18.81 16.08 1.44
N LEU A 298 17.89 15.88 2.39
CA LEU A 298 18.22 15.83 3.82
C LEU A 298 19.30 14.77 4.12
N LEU A 299 19.17 13.58 3.52
CA LEU A 299 20.18 12.52 3.66
C LEU A 299 21.54 12.98 3.13
N VAL A 300 21.60 13.52 1.92
CA VAL A 300 22.86 13.93 1.28
C VAL A 300 23.54 15.05 2.07
N GLN A 301 22.75 16.00 2.56
CA GLN A 301 23.29 17.12 3.33
C GLN A 301 23.76 16.68 4.72
N LEU A 302 23.03 15.79 5.41
CA LEU A 302 23.41 15.34 6.75
C LEU A 302 24.78 14.64 6.76
N ALA A 303 25.11 13.91 5.69
CA ALA A 303 26.41 13.26 5.52
C ALA A 303 27.61 14.23 5.52
N LYS A 304 27.36 15.54 5.32
CA LYS A 304 28.38 16.60 5.32
C LYS A 304 28.62 17.23 6.70
N PHE A 305 27.95 16.77 7.75
CA PHE A 305 28.11 17.33 9.09
C PHE A 305 28.72 16.32 10.07
N LYS A 306 29.22 16.80 11.20
CA LYS A 306 29.65 15.97 12.33
C LYS A 306 28.50 15.06 12.82
N PRO A 307 28.84 13.94 13.48
CA PRO A 307 27.84 13.04 14.04
C PRO A 307 26.73 13.74 14.82
N SER A 308 25.50 13.47 14.43
CA SER A 308 24.31 13.86 15.18
C SER A 308 24.27 13.19 16.56
N LYS A 309 23.61 13.84 17.53
CA LYS A 309 23.37 13.26 18.87
C LYS A 309 22.62 11.92 18.77
N ASN A 310 21.55 11.91 17.98
CA ASN A 310 20.70 10.76 17.71
C ASN A 310 21.11 10.10 16.41
N ALA A 311 20.91 8.79 16.28
CA ALA A 311 20.94 8.19 14.96
C ALA A 311 19.78 8.76 14.13
N VAL A 312 19.98 8.91 12.82
CA VAL A 312 18.92 9.35 11.90
C VAL A 312 18.66 8.22 10.91
N ARG A 313 17.38 7.87 10.76
CA ARG A 313 16.89 6.87 9.82
C ARG A 313 16.05 7.59 8.76
N PHE A 314 16.44 7.44 7.51
CA PHE A 314 15.70 7.87 6.34
C PHE A 314 15.02 6.65 5.72
N SER A 315 13.79 6.80 5.24
CA SER A 315 13.09 5.69 4.60
C SER A 315 12.23 6.13 3.43
N TRP A 316 12.17 5.25 2.45
CA TRP A 316 11.35 5.35 1.26
C TRP A 316 10.45 4.14 1.20
N TRP A 317 9.15 4.37 1.37
CA TRP A 317 8.15 3.32 1.45
C TRP A 317 7.69 2.89 0.07
N THR A 318 7.38 1.61 -0.06
CA THR A 318 6.69 1.08 -1.23
C THR A 318 5.19 0.96 -1.01
N ASN A 319 4.41 0.97 -2.09
CA ASN A 319 2.99 0.64 -2.09
C ASN A 319 2.16 1.47 -1.10
N GLU A 320 2.47 2.76 -0.97
CA GLU A 320 1.66 3.67 -0.16
C GLU A 320 0.29 3.85 -0.82
N GLU A 321 0.30 4.03 -2.15
CA GLU A 321 -0.85 4.41 -2.99
C GLU A 321 -1.98 3.38 -2.98
N ILE A 322 -1.67 2.15 -2.58
CA ILE A 322 -2.63 1.04 -2.50
C ILE A 322 -3.04 0.69 -1.06
N GLY A 323 -2.50 1.40 -0.07
CA GLY A 323 -2.93 1.32 1.33
C GLY A 323 -1.78 1.13 2.33
N LEU A 324 -0.77 2.00 2.29
CA LEU A 324 0.31 2.10 3.28
C LEU A 324 1.11 0.79 3.49
N ILE A 325 1.18 -0.08 2.49
CA ILE A 325 1.65 -1.46 2.69
C ILE A 325 3.11 -1.49 3.15
N GLY A 326 3.99 -0.70 2.52
CA GLY A 326 5.41 -0.70 2.85
C GLY A 326 5.71 -0.18 4.25
N SER A 327 5.09 0.93 4.66
CA SER A 327 5.29 1.50 6.00
C SER A 327 4.68 0.63 7.09
N GLN A 328 3.49 0.06 6.86
CA GLN A 328 2.84 -0.87 7.78
C GLN A 328 3.70 -2.14 7.97
N TYR A 329 4.18 -2.74 6.87
CA TYR A 329 5.07 -3.90 6.92
C TYR A 329 6.33 -3.60 7.75
N TYR A 330 6.93 -2.43 7.58
CA TYR A 330 8.08 -2.02 8.37
C TYR A 330 7.74 -1.97 9.87
N VAL A 331 6.65 -1.31 10.27
CA VAL A 331 6.26 -1.21 11.69
C VAL A 331 5.96 -2.58 12.29
N ASP A 332 5.27 -3.45 11.55
CA ASP A 332 4.91 -4.80 11.99
C ASP A 332 6.14 -5.72 12.11
N SER A 333 7.17 -5.46 11.32
CA SER A 333 8.44 -6.20 11.38
C SER A 333 9.34 -5.83 12.57
N LEU A 334 9.06 -4.72 13.26
CA LEU A 334 9.86 -4.29 14.41
C LEU A 334 9.41 -4.99 15.70
N SER A 335 10.38 -5.45 16.48
CA SER A 335 10.15 -5.82 17.88
C SER A 335 9.79 -4.60 18.73
N ASP A 336 9.14 -4.82 19.88
CA ASP A 336 8.83 -3.72 20.82
C ASP A 336 10.10 -2.99 21.30
N ALA A 337 11.22 -3.71 21.42
CA ALA A 337 12.50 -3.12 21.76
C ALA A 337 13.02 -2.17 20.66
N GLU A 338 12.79 -2.49 19.39
CA GLU A 338 13.15 -1.63 18.27
C GLU A 338 12.20 -0.44 18.12
N LYS A 339 10.90 -0.65 18.34
CA LYS A 339 9.91 0.44 18.37
C LYS A 339 10.27 1.49 19.42
N LYS A 340 10.68 1.06 20.62
CA LYS A 340 11.13 1.96 21.71
C LYS A 340 12.39 2.77 21.40
N LYS A 341 13.19 2.36 20.40
CA LYS A 341 14.36 3.13 19.97
C LYS A 341 13.99 4.32 19.09
N ILE A 342 12.79 4.35 18.52
CA ILE A 342 12.33 5.49 17.71
C ILE A 342 12.00 6.64 18.65
N ALA A 343 12.74 7.73 18.51
CA ALA A 343 12.55 8.93 19.29
C ALA A 343 11.21 9.59 18.94
N LEU A 344 10.36 9.79 19.93
CA LEU A 344 9.27 10.76 19.82
C LEU A 344 9.86 12.14 20.14
N SER A 345 9.45 13.17 19.41
CA SER A 345 9.83 14.55 19.73
C SER A 345 9.20 14.91 21.08
N THR A 346 9.94 14.73 22.17
CA THR A 346 9.61 15.21 23.51
C THR A 346 10.44 16.45 23.82
#